data_AF-A0AAU3SG63-F1
#
_entry.id   AF-A0AAU3SG63-F1
#
_cell.length_a   1.000
_cell.length_b   1.000
_cell.length_c   1.000
_cell.angle_alpha   90.00
_cell.angle_beta   90.00
_cell.angle_gamma   90.00
#
_symmetry.space_group_name_H-M   'P 1'
#
loop_
_entity.id
_entity.type
_entity.pdbx_description
1 polymer ?
#
loop_
_entity_poly.entity_id
_entity_poly.type
_entity_poly.pdbx_seq_one_letter_code
_entity_poly.pdbx_strand_id
1 'polypeptide(L)'
;MRQWQAKQRERLRQHPELIRRREREQIGAGNLPPNGGTAGRTGSPIGPGSDPFEAARVRSGDARTLPEMSEAQLGAAIRPGVLDQRDLNRIRAEGDRRDGQMLLGRIRPNGKLATRLTDFSDDELARFSGHLGDEDMLQVMAEMDRRDVDAALPGIRRDLVGLSEHDLADRARHVADDRDAIGAETHRRRLLADLFPAGRLAADLSAIGDDVLVWGVRYAAPEDAARITAEIDRRYPAPPPAAATGATVADTLANRAALDQAMRPVALDAPPPADPDEWGAYGRDIEKGPDGTEPNAGRTRRSSPSARGRLRTPARRYARCTANTSICSGSPPRTTPAGTCSPSRPRPPVSTPSRCSPGPRTSPTPVPPRT
;
A
#
# COMPACT_ATOMS: atom_id res chain seq x y z
N MET A 1 -80.11 40.91 -13.24
CA MET A 1 -79.54 39.55 -13.03
C MET A 1 -79.98 38.53 -14.10
N ARG A 2 -81.28 38.35 -14.39
CA ARG A 2 -81.77 37.33 -15.37
C ARG A 2 -81.26 37.52 -16.81
N GLN A 3 -81.15 38.76 -17.28
CA GLN A 3 -80.60 39.06 -18.63
C GLN A 3 -79.12 38.66 -18.78
N TRP A 4 -78.32 38.80 -17.72
CA TRP A 4 -76.92 38.38 -17.74
C TRP A 4 -76.79 36.86 -17.80
N GLN A 5 -77.63 36.13 -17.05
CA GLN A 5 -77.70 34.67 -17.13
C GLN A 5 -78.15 34.18 -18.52
N ALA A 6 -79.10 34.88 -19.16
CA ALA A 6 -79.50 34.57 -20.53
C ALA A 6 -78.36 34.75 -21.54
N LYS A 7 -77.62 35.86 -21.46
CA LYS A 7 -76.43 36.10 -22.30
C LYS A 7 -75.32 35.06 -22.06
N GLN A 8 -75.10 34.64 -20.82
CA GLN A 8 -74.13 33.58 -20.51
C GLN A 8 -74.56 32.22 -21.09
N ARG A 9 -75.84 31.87 -20.99
CA ARG A 9 -76.37 30.63 -21.60
C ARG A 9 -76.28 30.66 -23.13
N GLU A 10 -76.57 31.81 -23.74
CA GLU A 10 -76.44 32.00 -25.19
C GLU A 10 -74.98 31.89 -25.64
N ARG A 11 -74.05 32.53 -24.91
CA ARG A 11 -72.61 32.44 -25.18
C ARG A 11 -72.09 31.01 -25.07
N LEU A 12 -72.52 30.24 -24.08
CA LEU A 12 -72.15 28.82 -23.96
C LEU A 12 -72.78 27.94 -25.04
N ARG A 13 -73.93 28.34 -25.60
CA ARG A 13 -74.56 27.64 -26.73
C ARG A 13 -73.82 27.90 -28.05
N GLN A 14 -73.35 29.12 -28.25
CA GLN A 14 -72.53 29.52 -29.41
C GLN A 14 -71.10 28.95 -29.34
N HIS A 15 -70.60 28.68 -28.13
CA HIS A 15 -69.26 28.18 -27.87
C HIS A 15 -69.27 26.87 -27.06
N PRO A 16 -69.70 25.74 -27.66
CA PRO A 16 -69.77 24.44 -26.98
C PRO A 16 -68.39 23.92 -26.52
N GLU A 17 -67.29 24.50 -27.00
CA GLU A 17 -65.93 24.28 -26.53
C GLU A 17 -65.67 24.83 -25.12
N LEU A 18 -66.38 25.89 -24.72
CA LEU A 18 -66.26 26.51 -23.39
C LEU A 18 -67.07 25.76 -22.32
N ILE A 19 -67.96 24.86 -22.73
CA ILE A 19 -68.68 24.00 -21.80
C ILE A 19 -67.67 23.06 -21.14
N ARG A 20 -67.69 23.05 -19.80
CA ARG A 20 -66.91 22.15 -18.96
C ARG A 20 -67.21 20.70 -19.35
N ARG A 21 -66.31 20.06 -20.09
CA ARG A 21 -66.40 18.62 -20.43
C ARG A 21 -65.52 17.84 -19.46
N ARG A 22 -66.12 16.91 -18.72
CA ARG A 22 -65.39 16.01 -17.78
C ARG A 22 -64.25 15.25 -18.46
N GLU A 23 -64.40 14.94 -19.75
CA GLU A 23 -63.37 14.30 -20.57
C GLU A 23 -62.08 15.11 -20.66
N ARG A 24 -62.16 16.45 -20.70
CA ARG A 24 -60.99 17.35 -20.72
C ARG A 24 -60.33 17.52 -19.35
N GLU A 25 -60.97 17.03 -18.29
CA GLU A 25 -60.49 17.08 -16.91
C GLU A 25 -59.88 15.75 -16.47
N GLN A 26 -59.93 14.72 -17.33
CA GLN A 26 -59.19 13.49 -17.08
C GLN A 26 -57.69 13.78 -17.14
N ILE A 27 -56.93 13.19 -16.20
CA ILE A 27 -55.47 13.26 -16.19
C ILE A 27 -54.96 12.76 -17.55
N GLY A 28 -54.30 13.64 -18.30
CA GLY A 28 -53.78 13.36 -19.65
C GLY A 28 -54.63 13.88 -20.83
N ALA A 29 -55.81 14.47 -20.58
CA ALA A 29 -56.71 14.96 -21.63
C ALA A 29 -56.58 16.46 -21.96
N GLY A 30 -55.64 17.16 -21.31
CA GLY A 30 -55.30 18.53 -21.67
C GLY A 30 -54.38 18.58 -22.89
N ASN A 31 -54.53 19.60 -23.75
CA ASN A 31 -53.59 19.92 -24.84
C ASN A 31 -52.19 20.38 -24.34
N LEU A 32 -51.89 20.14 -23.07
CA LEU A 32 -50.52 20.25 -22.58
C LEU A 32 -49.76 19.05 -23.14
N PRO A 33 -48.60 19.24 -23.79
CA PRO A 33 -47.78 18.13 -24.22
C PRO A 33 -47.59 17.20 -23.03
N PRO A 34 -47.80 15.87 -23.17
CA PRO A 34 -47.88 14.94 -22.05
C PRO A 34 -46.55 14.95 -21.30
N ASN A 35 -46.44 15.73 -20.22
CA ASN A 35 -45.22 15.94 -19.40
C ASN A 35 -43.93 15.68 -20.21
N GLY A 36 -43.88 16.35 -21.36
CA GLY A 36 -42.91 16.11 -22.40
C GLY A 36 -41.64 16.81 -22.00
N GLY A 37 -40.81 16.11 -21.23
CA GLY A 37 -39.39 16.39 -21.22
C GLY A 37 -38.93 16.62 -22.66
N THR A 38 -38.21 17.71 -22.85
CA THR A 38 -37.72 18.21 -24.12
C THR A 38 -37.18 17.06 -24.97
N ALA A 39 -37.83 16.84 -26.11
CA ALA A 39 -37.47 16.00 -27.25
C ALA A 39 -36.41 14.89 -27.01
N GLY A 40 -36.87 13.63 -26.91
CA GLY A 40 -36.09 12.50 -27.44
C GLY A 40 -35.81 11.29 -26.55
N ARG A 41 -36.40 11.16 -25.35
CA ARG A 41 -36.24 9.91 -24.57
C ARG A 41 -37.48 9.54 -23.77
N THR A 42 -38.11 8.43 -24.14
CA THR A 42 -39.03 7.70 -23.27
C THR A 42 -38.25 7.14 -22.09
N GLY A 43 -38.59 7.59 -20.87
CA GLY A 43 -38.12 6.99 -19.62
C GLY A 43 -37.14 7.83 -18.81
N SER A 44 -37.65 8.79 -18.03
CA SER A 44 -37.33 8.97 -16.60
C SER A 44 -38.13 10.17 -16.07
N PRO A 45 -38.77 10.07 -14.89
CA PRO A 45 -39.48 11.21 -14.33
C PRO A 45 -38.51 12.38 -14.12
N ILE A 46 -38.92 13.58 -14.52
CA ILE A 46 -38.24 14.82 -14.17
C ILE A 46 -38.52 15.06 -12.68
N GLY A 47 -37.79 14.35 -11.83
CA GLY A 47 -37.96 14.33 -10.40
C GLY A 47 -36.68 13.83 -9.71
N PRO A 48 -36.63 13.91 -8.36
CA PRO A 48 -35.45 13.50 -7.60
C PRO A 48 -34.96 12.11 -7.98
N GLY A 49 -33.64 11.97 -8.16
CA GLY A 49 -33.00 10.70 -8.53
C GLY A 49 -32.93 10.38 -10.03
N SER A 50 -33.45 11.24 -10.93
CA SER A 50 -33.22 11.05 -12.37
C SER A 50 -31.94 11.72 -12.86
N ASP A 51 -31.30 11.14 -13.89
CA ASP A 51 -30.04 11.66 -14.44
C ASP A 51 -30.11 13.17 -14.80
N PRO A 52 -31.16 13.70 -15.48
CA PRO A 52 -31.25 15.13 -15.77
C PRO A 52 -31.45 16.00 -14.53
N PHE A 53 -32.13 15.46 -13.50
CA PHE A 53 -32.34 16.16 -12.23
C PHE A 53 -31.02 16.29 -11.46
N GLU A 54 -30.25 15.20 -11.34
CA GLU A 54 -28.95 15.24 -10.65
C GLU A 54 -27.95 16.12 -11.41
N ALA A 55 -27.99 16.13 -12.74
CA ALA A 55 -27.19 17.08 -13.54
C ALA A 55 -27.60 18.55 -13.32
N ALA A 56 -28.90 18.83 -13.16
CA ALA A 56 -29.37 20.16 -12.77
C ALA A 56 -28.93 20.54 -11.35
N ARG A 57 -28.93 19.57 -10.42
CA ARG A 57 -28.48 19.73 -9.04
C ARG A 57 -26.99 20.07 -8.96
N VAL A 58 -26.12 19.44 -9.75
CA VAL A 58 -24.69 19.82 -9.84
C VAL A 58 -24.51 21.24 -10.36
N ARG A 59 -25.23 21.62 -11.43
CA ARG A 59 -25.10 22.94 -12.06
C ARG A 59 -25.56 24.08 -11.15
N SER A 60 -26.73 23.92 -10.54
CA SER A 60 -27.37 24.94 -9.70
C SER A 60 -26.99 24.86 -8.22
N GLY A 61 -26.35 23.76 -7.82
CA GLY A 61 -26.01 23.46 -6.44
C GLY A 61 -24.94 24.37 -5.86
N ASP A 62 -25.06 24.59 -4.55
CA ASP A 62 -24.08 25.28 -3.73
C ASP A 62 -22.88 24.38 -3.38
N ALA A 63 -21.97 24.88 -2.55
CA ALA A 63 -20.80 24.13 -2.11
C ALA A 63 -21.13 22.87 -1.27
N ARG A 64 -22.33 22.76 -0.70
CA ARG A 64 -22.77 21.61 0.11
C ARG A 64 -23.42 20.51 -0.71
N THR A 65 -23.91 20.87 -1.89
CA THR A 65 -24.65 19.96 -2.76
C THR A 65 -23.83 18.73 -3.14
N LEU A 66 -22.57 18.90 -3.54
CA LEU A 66 -21.70 17.79 -3.94
C LEU A 66 -21.39 16.83 -2.76
N PRO A 67 -20.99 17.30 -1.57
CA PRO A 67 -20.84 16.45 -0.39
C PRO A 67 -22.06 15.58 -0.03
N GLU A 68 -23.28 16.05 -0.31
CA GLU A 68 -24.51 15.31 -0.01
C GLU A 68 -24.90 14.26 -1.07
N MET A 69 -24.35 14.37 -2.29
CA MET A 69 -24.67 13.45 -3.38
C MET A 69 -23.91 12.13 -3.23
N SER A 70 -24.61 11.00 -3.31
CA SER A 70 -23.95 9.68 -3.38
C SER A 70 -23.16 9.50 -4.69
N GLU A 71 -22.24 8.54 -4.71
CA GLU A 71 -21.44 8.21 -5.90
C GLU A 71 -22.34 7.84 -7.11
N ALA A 72 -23.42 7.09 -6.84
CA ALA A 72 -24.40 6.75 -7.86
C ALA A 72 -25.11 7.99 -8.44
N GLN A 73 -25.38 9.00 -7.62
CA GLN A 73 -25.99 10.27 -8.06
C GLN A 73 -25.00 11.12 -8.85
N LEU A 74 -23.71 11.15 -8.47
CA LEU A 74 -22.68 11.83 -9.26
C LEU A 74 -22.51 11.16 -10.63
N GLY A 75 -22.49 9.83 -10.69
CA GLY A 75 -22.47 9.08 -11.95
C GLY A 75 -23.72 9.32 -12.80
N ALA A 76 -24.91 9.40 -12.17
CA ALA A 76 -26.15 9.77 -12.84
C ALA A 76 -26.12 11.20 -13.40
N ALA A 77 -25.49 12.15 -12.69
CA ALA A 77 -25.34 13.52 -13.15
C ALA A 77 -24.42 13.66 -14.38
N ILE A 78 -23.40 12.81 -14.49
CA ILE A 78 -22.45 12.81 -15.63
C ILE A 78 -23.08 12.21 -16.89
N ARG A 79 -23.87 11.13 -16.75
CA ARG A 79 -24.38 10.32 -17.88
C ARG A 79 -25.12 11.10 -18.99
N PRO A 80 -25.91 12.15 -18.70
CA PRO A 80 -26.60 12.94 -19.72
C PRO A 80 -25.67 13.74 -20.63
N GLY A 81 -24.43 14.02 -20.21
CA GLY A 81 -23.49 14.83 -20.99
C GLY A 81 -23.86 16.32 -21.08
N VAL A 82 -24.71 16.83 -20.18
CA VAL A 82 -25.17 18.23 -20.16
C VAL A 82 -24.36 19.13 -19.22
N LEU A 83 -23.39 18.57 -18.52
CA LEU A 83 -22.49 19.27 -17.61
C LEU A 83 -21.35 19.94 -18.39
N ASP A 84 -20.98 21.15 -17.99
CA ASP A 84 -19.83 21.81 -18.59
C ASP A 84 -18.50 21.34 -17.95
N GLN A 85 -17.36 21.80 -18.47
CA GLN A 85 -16.06 21.41 -17.93
C GLN A 85 -15.85 21.86 -16.48
N ARG A 86 -16.46 22.97 -16.07
CA ARG A 86 -16.36 23.48 -14.70
C ARG A 86 -17.11 22.57 -13.74
N ASP A 87 -18.30 22.12 -14.12
CA ASP A 87 -19.10 21.15 -13.38
C ASP A 87 -18.35 19.82 -13.22
N LEU A 88 -17.79 19.31 -14.32
CA LEU A 88 -16.99 18.08 -14.30
C LEU A 88 -15.76 18.22 -13.41
N ASN A 89 -15.08 19.36 -13.43
CA ASN A 89 -13.95 19.64 -12.55
C ASN A 89 -14.39 19.69 -11.07
N ARG A 90 -15.57 20.26 -10.76
CA ARG A 90 -16.11 20.24 -9.40
C ARG A 90 -16.43 18.83 -8.93
N ILE A 91 -17.05 18.00 -9.77
CA ILE A 91 -17.32 16.59 -9.45
C ILE A 91 -16.00 15.84 -9.22
N ARG A 92 -15.00 16.02 -10.10
CA ARG A 92 -13.68 15.40 -9.93
C ARG A 92 -13.03 15.81 -8.63
N ALA A 93 -13.01 17.10 -8.30
CA ALA A 93 -12.44 17.60 -7.05
C ALA A 93 -13.16 17.04 -5.82
N GLU A 94 -14.48 16.85 -5.88
CA GLU A 94 -15.23 16.19 -4.81
C GLU A 94 -14.88 14.70 -4.70
N GLY A 95 -14.72 14.00 -5.83
CA GLY A 95 -14.22 12.62 -5.87
C GLY A 95 -12.85 12.52 -5.21
N ASP A 96 -11.89 13.35 -5.65
CA ASP A 96 -10.54 13.41 -5.08
C ASP A 96 -10.56 13.69 -3.57
N ARG A 97 -11.46 14.56 -3.10
CA ARG A 97 -11.64 14.86 -1.67
C ARG A 97 -12.14 13.64 -0.90
N ARG A 98 -13.12 12.90 -1.44
CA ARG A 98 -13.68 11.68 -0.81
C ARG A 98 -12.67 10.56 -0.79
N ASP A 99 -11.99 10.32 -1.91
CA ASP A 99 -10.93 9.32 -2.01
C ASP A 99 -9.80 9.65 -1.05
N GLY A 100 -9.41 10.93 -0.96
CA GLY A 100 -8.47 11.42 0.04
C GLY A 100 -8.92 11.14 1.47
N GLN A 101 -10.20 11.33 1.80
CA GLN A 101 -10.77 11.02 3.12
C GLN A 101 -10.82 9.52 3.42
N MET A 102 -11.16 8.68 2.44
CA MET A 102 -11.13 7.23 2.60
C MET A 102 -9.69 6.74 2.79
N LEU A 103 -8.76 7.26 2.00
CA LEU A 103 -7.33 6.96 2.12
C LEU A 103 -6.79 7.38 3.49
N LEU A 104 -7.12 8.58 3.94
CA LEU A 104 -6.89 9.07 5.30
C LEU A 104 -7.36 8.10 6.36
N GLY A 105 -8.60 7.60 6.24
CA GLY A 105 -9.17 6.63 7.18
C GLY A 105 -8.45 5.29 7.17
N ARG A 106 -7.92 4.87 6.02
CA ARG A 106 -7.12 3.63 5.86
C ARG A 106 -5.70 3.78 6.38
N ILE A 107 -5.02 4.89 6.08
CA ILE A 107 -3.63 5.16 6.50
C ILE A 107 -3.60 5.52 7.98
N ARG A 108 -4.59 6.24 8.51
CA ARG A 108 -4.67 6.61 9.93
C ARG A 108 -5.92 6.06 10.61
N PRO A 109 -6.08 4.73 10.72
CA PRO A 109 -7.21 4.15 11.42
C PRO A 109 -7.19 4.62 12.88
N ASN A 110 -8.29 5.23 13.32
CA ASN A 110 -8.42 5.83 14.66
C ASN A 110 -7.38 6.94 14.95
N GLY A 111 -6.89 7.63 13.91
CA GLY A 111 -5.95 8.75 14.05
C GLY A 111 -4.48 8.35 14.24
N LYS A 112 -4.15 7.05 14.21
CA LYS A 112 -2.76 6.55 14.30
C LYS A 112 -2.30 6.00 12.97
N LEU A 113 -1.05 6.26 12.58
CA LEU A 113 -0.48 5.71 11.36
C LEU A 113 -0.58 4.18 11.34
N ALA A 114 -0.95 3.64 10.18
CA ALA A 114 -1.06 2.21 9.95
C ALA A 114 0.29 1.54 10.20
N THR A 115 0.27 0.40 10.90
CA THR A 115 1.49 -0.34 11.23
C THR A 115 2.17 -0.93 9.98
N ARG A 116 1.39 -1.18 8.92
CA ARG A 116 1.87 -1.74 7.65
C ARG A 116 1.76 -0.68 6.55
N LEU A 117 2.84 0.08 6.35
CA LEU A 117 2.91 1.05 5.25
C LEU A 117 3.08 0.38 3.88
N THR A 118 3.48 -0.89 3.85
CA THR A 118 3.56 -1.76 2.66
C THR A 118 2.24 -1.93 1.93
N ASP A 119 1.13 -1.68 2.61
CA ASP A 119 -0.22 -1.85 2.07
C ASP A 119 -0.65 -0.64 1.22
N PHE A 120 0.19 0.40 1.16
CA PHE A 120 -0.03 1.65 0.42
C PHE A 120 1.05 1.87 -0.64
N SER A 121 0.65 2.42 -1.78
CA SER A 121 1.57 2.78 -2.86
C SER A 121 2.32 4.07 -2.56
N ASP A 122 3.42 4.30 -3.26
CA ASP A 122 4.21 5.53 -3.14
C ASP A 122 3.37 6.76 -3.50
N ASP A 123 2.49 6.65 -4.50
CA ASP A 123 1.57 7.72 -4.88
C ASP A 123 0.54 8.01 -3.78
N GLU A 124 0.00 6.98 -3.13
CA GLU A 124 -0.91 7.13 -1.99
C GLU A 124 -0.21 7.83 -0.81
N LEU A 125 1.02 7.40 -0.48
CA LEU A 125 1.82 7.99 0.60
C LEU A 125 2.23 9.43 0.29
N ALA A 126 2.66 9.71 -0.95
CA ALA A 126 3.05 11.03 -1.40
C ALA A 126 1.88 12.01 -1.35
N ARG A 127 0.69 11.62 -1.84
CA ARG A 127 -0.53 12.44 -1.73
C ARG A 127 -0.89 12.76 -0.29
N PHE A 128 -0.55 11.87 0.65
CA PHE A 128 -0.95 12.01 2.04
C PHE A 128 0.06 12.76 2.92
N SER A 129 1.31 12.91 2.47
CA SER A 129 2.40 13.55 3.21
C SER A 129 2.04 14.91 3.85
N GLY A 130 1.27 15.75 3.15
CA GLY A 130 0.85 17.08 3.65
C GLY A 130 -0.14 17.07 4.83
N HIS A 131 -0.65 15.90 5.22
CA HIS A 131 -1.61 15.73 6.32
C HIS A 131 -1.03 15.00 7.53
N LEU A 132 0.25 14.64 7.47
CA LEU A 132 0.95 13.92 8.53
C LEU A 132 1.59 14.89 9.54
N GLY A 133 1.66 14.47 10.80
CA GLY A 133 2.55 15.11 11.76
C GLY A 133 3.99 14.65 11.55
N ASP A 134 4.95 15.35 12.14
CA ASP A 134 6.38 15.11 11.92
C ASP A 134 6.81 13.67 12.18
N GLU A 135 6.33 13.05 13.27
CA GLU A 135 6.66 11.65 13.60
C GLU A 135 6.13 10.66 12.55
N ASP A 136 4.85 10.80 12.16
CA ASP A 136 4.25 9.97 11.13
C ASP A 136 4.96 10.18 9.77
N MET A 137 5.34 11.42 9.47
CA MET A 137 6.06 11.77 8.25
C MET A 137 7.45 11.14 8.21
N LEU A 138 8.19 11.15 9.32
CA LEU A 138 9.49 10.46 9.43
C LEU A 138 9.34 8.96 9.19
N GLN A 139 8.28 8.34 9.70
CA GLN A 139 8.01 6.92 9.46
C GLN A 139 7.69 6.64 7.98
N VAL A 140 6.92 7.51 7.31
CA VAL A 140 6.68 7.40 5.86
C VAL A 140 7.96 7.62 5.07
N MET A 141 8.80 8.61 5.42
CA MET A 141 10.08 8.84 4.76
C MET A 141 11.03 7.65 4.91
N ALA A 142 11.08 7.03 6.09
CA ALA A 142 11.88 5.83 6.31
C ALA A 142 11.38 4.65 5.45
N GLU A 143 10.06 4.51 5.27
CA GLU A 143 9.50 3.50 4.37
C GLU A 143 9.84 3.78 2.89
N MET A 144 9.75 5.05 2.46
CA MET A 144 10.12 5.46 1.10
C MET A 144 11.60 5.22 0.81
N ASP A 145 12.49 5.59 1.72
CA ASP A 145 13.94 5.36 1.62
C ASP A 145 14.25 3.86 1.53
N ARG A 146 13.59 3.03 2.36
CA ARG A 146 13.70 1.57 2.28
C ARG A 146 13.30 1.04 0.90
N ARG A 147 12.22 1.55 0.31
CA ARG A 147 11.76 1.17 -1.04
C ARG A 147 12.73 1.63 -2.13
N ASP A 148 13.35 2.79 -1.98
CA ASP A 148 14.37 3.27 -2.91
C ASP A 148 15.63 2.39 -2.86
N VAL A 149 16.05 1.96 -1.66
CA VAL A 149 17.13 0.98 -1.49
C VAL A 149 16.76 -0.35 -2.14
N ASP A 150 15.55 -0.86 -1.93
CA ASP A 150 15.05 -2.07 -2.58
C ASP A 150 15.08 -1.97 -4.11
N ALA A 151 14.63 -0.84 -4.64
CA ALA A 151 14.61 -0.53 -6.07
C ALA A 151 16.02 -0.38 -6.68
N ALA A 152 17.05 -0.14 -5.86
CA ALA A 152 18.44 -0.11 -6.30
C ALA A 152 19.08 -1.51 -6.43
N LEU A 153 18.44 -2.56 -5.89
CA LEU A 153 19.01 -3.89 -5.89
C LEU A 153 18.97 -4.55 -7.28
N PRO A 154 20.02 -5.29 -7.68
CA PRO A 154 20.04 -6.02 -8.94
C PRO A 154 18.90 -7.03 -9.06
N GLY A 155 18.23 -7.03 -10.22
CA GLY A 155 17.12 -7.93 -10.51
C GLY A 155 15.76 -7.48 -9.96
N ILE A 156 15.70 -6.39 -9.19
CA ILE A 156 14.45 -5.81 -8.71
C ILE A 156 13.86 -4.86 -9.73
N ARG A 157 12.55 -4.98 -9.96
CA ARG A 157 11.79 -4.10 -10.84
C ARG A 157 11.24 -2.91 -10.08
N ARG A 158 11.84 -1.74 -10.31
CA ARG A 158 11.47 -0.47 -9.66
C ARG A 158 9.98 -0.13 -9.79
N ASP A 159 9.38 -0.45 -10.94
CA ASP A 159 7.98 -0.14 -11.22
C ASP A 159 6.97 -0.99 -10.43
N LEU A 160 7.43 -2.01 -9.71
CA LEU A 160 6.60 -2.85 -8.83
C LEU A 160 6.82 -2.55 -7.34
N VAL A 161 8.01 -2.08 -6.96
CA VAL A 161 8.37 -1.82 -5.55
C VAL A 161 7.47 -0.76 -4.93
N GLY A 162 7.12 0.30 -5.66
CA GLY A 162 6.26 1.38 -5.17
C GLY A 162 4.76 1.07 -5.18
N LEU A 163 4.34 -0.10 -5.66
CA LEU A 163 2.92 -0.47 -5.74
C LEU A 163 2.40 -1.02 -4.41
N SER A 164 1.14 -0.72 -4.08
CA SER A 164 0.45 -1.38 -2.96
C SER A 164 0.22 -2.86 -3.28
N GLU A 165 -0.09 -3.68 -2.26
CA GLU A 165 -0.50 -5.08 -2.48
C GLU A 165 -1.76 -5.16 -3.37
N HIS A 166 -2.68 -4.20 -3.23
CA HIS A 166 -3.87 -4.11 -4.08
C HIS A 166 -3.52 -3.80 -5.53
N ASP A 167 -2.61 -2.84 -5.77
CA ASP A 167 -2.18 -2.45 -7.11
C ASP A 167 -1.38 -3.57 -7.79
N LEU A 168 -0.56 -4.31 -7.04
CA LEU A 168 0.11 -5.50 -7.53
C LEU A 168 -0.90 -6.57 -7.95
N ALA A 169 -1.91 -6.83 -7.12
CA ALA A 169 -2.97 -7.78 -7.43
C ALA A 169 -3.79 -7.34 -8.65
N ASP A 170 -4.10 -6.05 -8.78
CA ASP A 170 -4.82 -5.52 -9.92
C ASP A 170 -3.99 -5.61 -11.21
N ARG A 171 -2.71 -5.21 -11.15
CA ARG A 171 -1.78 -5.33 -12.27
C ARG A 171 -1.61 -6.77 -12.72
N ALA A 172 -1.54 -7.74 -11.80
CA ALA A 172 -1.46 -9.16 -12.14
C ALA A 172 -2.69 -9.70 -12.89
N ARG A 173 -3.87 -9.11 -12.67
CA ARG A 173 -5.10 -9.44 -13.42
C ARG A 173 -5.07 -8.87 -14.83
N HIS A 174 -4.54 -7.66 -15.00
CA HIS A 174 -4.62 -6.90 -16.24
C HIS A 174 -3.40 -7.03 -17.16
N VAL A 175 -2.22 -7.35 -16.62
CA VAL A 175 -0.95 -7.42 -17.36
C VAL A 175 -0.33 -8.81 -17.19
N ALA A 176 -0.58 -9.70 -18.17
CA ALA A 176 -0.18 -11.11 -18.08
C ALA A 176 1.35 -11.29 -18.00
N ASP A 177 2.11 -10.48 -18.73
CA ASP A 177 3.57 -10.56 -18.81
C ASP A 177 4.27 -10.16 -17.50
N ASP A 178 3.57 -9.44 -16.61
CA ASP A 178 4.13 -9.00 -15.32
C ASP A 178 3.95 -10.04 -14.19
N ARG A 179 3.22 -11.14 -14.42
CA ARG A 179 2.82 -12.06 -13.34
C ARG A 179 3.98 -12.69 -12.59
N ASP A 180 5.01 -13.14 -13.29
CA ASP A 180 6.18 -13.76 -12.65
C ASP A 180 6.97 -12.74 -11.83
N ALA A 181 7.11 -11.51 -12.34
CA ALA A 181 7.77 -10.43 -11.62
C ALA A 181 6.96 -9.97 -10.40
N ILE A 182 5.64 -9.90 -10.50
CA ILE A 182 4.74 -9.60 -9.38
C ILE A 182 4.80 -10.72 -8.34
N GLY A 183 4.86 -11.98 -8.78
CA GLY A 183 5.05 -13.13 -7.90
C GLY A 183 6.35 -13.07 -7.13
N ALA A 184 7.46 -12.73 -7.81
CA ALA A 184 8.76 -12.52 -7.19
C ALA A 184 8.73 -11.37 -6.17
N GLU A 185 8.12 -10.24 -6.50
CA GLU A 185 7.98 -9.09 -5.59
C GLU A 185 7.12 -9.44 -4.37
N THR A 186 6.00 -10.13 -4.56
CA THR A 186 5.12 -10.56 -3.46
C THR A 186 5.85 -11.54 -2.53
N HIS A 187 6.59 -12.48 -3.10
CA HIS A 187 7.41 -13.42 -2.34
C HIS A 187 8.50 -12.69 -1.54
N ARG A 188 9.19 -11.74 -2.16
CA ARG A 188 10.21 -10.89 -1.53
C ARG A 188 9.67 -10.15 -0.32
N ARG A 189 8.52 -9.47 -0.46
CA ARG A 189 7.87 -8.73 0.64
C ARG A 189 7.48 -9.65 1.79
N ARG A 190 7.03 -10.87 1.49
CA ARG A 190 6.71 -11.88 2.51
C ARG A 190 7.96 -12.31 3.27
N LEU A 191 9.06 -12.61 2.57
CA LEU A 191 10.34 -12.95 3.21
C LEU A 191 10.86 -11.80 4.10
N LEU A 192 10.74 -10.54 3.65
CA LEU A 192 11.07 -9.38 4.48
C LEU A 192 10.17 -9.29 5.72
N ALA A 193 8.87 -9.54 5.58
CA ALA A 193 7.95 -9.49 6.72
C ALA A 193 8.21 -10.61 7.74
N ASP A 194 8.62 -11.78 7.27
CA ASP A 194 8.98 -12.92 8.11
C ASP A 194 10.34 -12.71 8.82
N LEU A 195 11.33 -12.16 8.11
CA LEU A 195 12.68 -11.92 8.65
C LEU A 195 12.79 -10.64 9.50
N PHE A 196 12.10 -9.57 9.11
CA PHE A 196 12.09 -8.26 9.76
C PHE A 196 10.70 -7.86 10.22
N PRO A 197 10.07 -8.61 11.16
CA PRO A 197 8.76 -8.25 11.68
C PRO A 197 8.79 -6.84 12.29
N ALA A 198 7.90 -5.98 11.82
CA ALA A 198 7.87 -4.55 12.18
C ALA A 198 9.18 -3.80 11.89
N GLY A 199 9.93 -4.21 10.87
CA GLY A 199 11.17 -3.56 10.43
C GLY A 199 12.38 -3.86 11.31
N ARG A 200 12.29 -4.82 12.24
CA ARG A 200 13.41 -5.26 13.07
C ARG A 200 13.68 -6.73 12.87
N LEU A 201 14.95 -7.13 12.86
CA LEU A 201 15.33 -8.53 12.70
C LEU A 201 14.62 -9.41 13.74
N ALA A 202 14.06 -10.53 13.28
CA ALA A 202 13.34 -11.47 14.12
C ALA A 202 14.18 -11.87 15.34
N ALA A 203 13.53 -11.91 16.51
CA ALA A 203 14.21 -12.24 17.76
C ALA A 203 14.74 -13.69 17.78
N ASP A 204 14.02 -14.60 17.12
CA ASP A 204 14.39 -16.00 16.94
C ASP A 204 14.69 -16.27 15.46
N LEU A 205 15.98 -16.40 15.14
CA LEU A 205 16.43 -16.74 13.79
C LEU A 205 16.44 -18.24 13.55
N SER A 206 16.35 -19.07 14.60
CA SER A 206 16.52 -20.54 14.50
C SER A 206 15.46 -21.23 13.64
N ALA A 207 14.29 -20.60 13.49
CA ALA A 207 13.19 -21.07 12.66
C ALA A 207 13.29 -20.65 11.18
N ILE A 208 14.20 -19.74 10.84
CA ILE A 208 14.36 -19.19 9.49
C ILE A 208 15.39 -20.03 8.73
N GLY A 209 15.09 -20.37 7.47
CA GLY A 209 15.99 -21.13 6.59
C GLY A 209 17.27 -20.39 6.25
N ASP A 210 18.35 -21.13 5.99
CA ASP A 210 19.67 -20.54 5.73
C ASP A 210 19.72 -19.71 4.45
N ASP A 211 18.98 -20.12 3.44
CA ASP A 211 18.80 -19.40 2.19
C ASP A 211 18.18 -18.01 2.42
N VAL A 212 17.16 -17.94 3.28
CA VAL A 212 16.52 -16.68 3.67
C VAL A 212 17.44 -15.83 4.54
N LEU A 213 18.21 -16.44 5.44
CA LEU A 213 19.19 -15.72 6.26
C LEU A 213 20.29 -15.10 5.39
N VAL A 214 20.93 -15.88 4.51
CA VAL A 214 21.96 -15.40 3.57
C VAL A 214 21.42 -14.31 2.66
N TRP A 215 20.21 -14.49 2.14
CA TRP A 215 19.53 -13.47 1.35
C TRP A 215 19.27 -12.19 2.17
N GLY A 216 18.85 -12.35 3.42
CA GLY A 216 18.51 -11.29 4.36
C GLY A 216 19.68 -10.37 4.75
N VAL A 217 20.92 -10.87 4.71
CA VAL A 217 22.14 -10.06 4.98
C VAL A 217 22.18 -8.80 4.11
N ARG A 218 21.68 -8.87 2.86
CA ARG A 218 21.64 -7.73 1.95
C ARG A 218 20.72 -6.59 2.43
N TYR A 219 19.73 -6.89 3.26
CA TYR A 219 18.69 -5.96 3.70
C TYR A 219 18.85 -5.53 5.16
N ALA A 220 19.77 -6.17 5.89
CA ALA A 220 19.96 -5.93 7.31
C ALA A 220 20.83 -4.68 7.55
N ALA A 221 20.52 -3.96 8.63
CA ALA A 221 21.47 -3.02 9.22
C ALA A 221 22.77 -3.75 9.63
N PRO A 222 23.93 -3.07 9.72
CA PRO A 222 25.21 -3.74 10.00
C PRO A 222 25.20 -4.66 11.23
N GLU A 223 24.56 -4.22 12.31
CA GLU A 223 24.37 -4.97 13.55
C GLU A 223 23.48 -6.21 13.38
N ASP A 224 22.41 -6.09 12.59
CA ASP A 224 21.50 -7.19 12.29
C ASP A 224 22.15 -8.18 11.30
N ALA A 225 22.96 -7.68 10.35
CA ALA A 225 23.77 -8.52 9.46
C ALA A 225 24.78 -9.34 10.26
N ALA A 226 25.45 -8.74 11.26
CA ALA A 226 26.35 -9.47 12.16
C ALA A 226 25.63 -10.55 12.96
N ARG A 227 24.39 -10.29 13.42
CA ARG A 227 23.55 -11.29 14.11
C ARG A 227 23.14 -12.44 13.18
N ILE A 228 22.78 -12.13 11.93
CA ILE A 228 22.48 -13.15 10.92
C ILE A 228 23.71 -14.02 10.65
N THR A 229 24.89 -13.43 10.46
CA THR A 229 26.14 -14.17 10.25
C THR A 229 26.48 -15.03 11.46
N ALA A 230 26.36 -14.51 12.69
CA ALA A 230 26.58 -15.28 13.90
C ALA A 230 25.63 -16.48 14.04
N GLU A 231 24.38 -16.35 13.58
CA GLU A 231 23.44 -17.47 13.52
C GLU A 231 23.86 -18.52 12.48
N ILE A 232 24.34 -18.10 11.30
CA ILE A 232 24.86 -19.01 10.27
C ILE A 232 26.11 -19.74 10.81
N ASP A 233 27.05 -19.03 11.42
CA ASP A 233 28.25 -19.60 12.04
C ASP A 233 27.90 -20.58 13.18
N ARG A 234 26.83 -20.29 13.94
CA ARG A 234 26.32 -21.21 14.98
C ARG A 234 25.79 -22.50 14.39
N ARG A 235 25.14 -22.47 13.22
CA ARG A 235 24.60 -23.66 12.52
C ARG A 235 25.69 -24.44 11.80
N TYR A 236 26.66 -23.72 11.25
CA TYR A 236 27.77 -24.26 10.47
C TYR A 236 29.09 -23.86 11.13
N PRO A 237 29.39 -24.39 12.33
CA PRO A 237 30.65 -24.09 12.97
C PRO A 237 31.78 -24.51 12.04
N ALA A 238 32.79 -23.66 11.89
CA ALA A 238 33.96 -23.97 11.10
C ALA A 238 34.52 -25.32 11.56
N PRO A 239 34.78 -26.27 10.63
CA PRO A 239 35.33 -27.54 11.02
C PRO A 239 36.66 -27.29 11.75
N PRO A 240 36.90 -27.95 12.89
CA PRO A 240 38.17 -27.80 13.57
C PRO A 240 39.29 -28.20 12.60
N PRO A 241 40.47 -27.55 12.68
CA PRO A 241 41.60 -27.92 11.85
C PRO A 241 41.90 -29.41 12.03
N ALA A 242 42.27 -30.08 10.92
CA ALA A 242 42.56 -31.51 10.95
C ALA A 242 43.67 -31.79 11.96
N ALA A 243 43.38 -32.66 12.94
CA ALA A 243 44.38 -33.08 13.90
C ALA A 243 45.38 -34.02 13.20
N ALA A 244 46.68 -33.72 13.31
CA ALA A 244 47.77 -34.64 13.03
C ALA A 244 47.50 -35.95 13.79
N THR A 245 47.37 -37.04 13.04
CA THR A 245 47.05 -38.35 13.59
C THR A 245 48.33 -39.04 14.05
N GLY A 246 48.61 -38.91 15.34
CA GLY A 246 49.64 -39.65 16.05
C GLY A 246 49.70 -39.21 17.51
N ALA A 247 50.04 -40.13 18.41
CA ALA A 247 50.15 -39.86 19.85
C ALA A 247 51.54 -39.34 20.24
N THR A 248 52.25 -38.69 19.32
CA THR A 248 53.60 -38.17 19.59
C THR A 248 53.55 -36.73 20.11
N VAL A 249 54.60 -36.33 20.81
CA VAL A 249 54.80 -34.93 21.22
C VAL A 249 54.87 -34.02 19.99
N ALA A 250 55.45 -34.49 18.88
CA ALA A 250 55.52 -33.75 17.63
C ALA A 250 54.13 -33.49 17.03
N ASP A 251 53.23 -34.47 17.06
CA ASP A 251 51.85 -34.32 16.60
C ASP A 251 51.07 -33.33 17.46
N THR A 252 51.30 -33.36 18.78
CA THR A 252 50.68 -32.41 19.72
C THR A 252 51.13 -30.98 19.46
N LEU A 253 52.43 -30.77 19.19
CA LEU A 253 52.98 -29.46 18.81
C LEU A 253 52.48 -28.99 17.44
N ALA A 254 52.38 -29.90 16.47
CA ALA A 254 51.83 -29.61 15.14
C ALA A 254 50.35 -29.18 15.21
N ASN A 255 49.54 -29.85 16.04
CA ASN A 255 48.14 -29.51 16.27
C ASN A 255 47.99 -28.13 16.93
N ARG A 256 48.86 -27.80 17.89
CA ARG A 256 48.85 -26.49 18.53
C ARG A 256 49.22 -25.37 17.56
N ALA A 257 50.25 -25.58 16.74
CA ALA A 257 50.65 -24.62 15.70
C ALA A 257 49.55 -24.42 14.64
N ALA A 258 48.86 -25.49 14.24
CA ALA A 258 47.73 -25.41 13.31
C ALA A 258 46.56 -24.61 13.91
N LEU A 259 46.27 -24.80 15.20
CA LEU A 259 45.25 -24.03 15.90
C LEU A 259 45.62 -22.55 16.04
N ASP A 260 46.86 -22.25 16.41
CA ASP A 260 47.37 -20.87 16.53
C ASP A 260 47.34 -20.16 15.17
N GLN A 261 47.64 -20.87 14.08
CA GLN A 261 47.54 -20.36 12.72
C GLN A 261 46.08 -20.14 12.28
N ALA A 262 45.16 -21.03 12.68
CA ALA A 262 43.74 -20.90 12.36
C ALA A 262 43.05 -19.77 13.13
N MET A 263 43.48 -19.49 14.37
CA MET A 263 42.95 -18.38 15.19
C MET A 263 43.67 -17.05 14.93
N ARG A 264 44.61 -17.00 13.99
CA ARG A 264 45.35 -15.79 13.67
C ARG A 264 44.38 -14.76 13.06
N PRO A 265 44.36 -13.50 13.53
CA PRO A 265 43.49 -12.47 12.96
C PRO A 265 43.72 -12.38 11.46
N VAL A 266 42.64 -12.39 10.67
CA VAL A 266 42.73 -12.24 9.22
C VAL A 266 43.37 -10.89 8.92
N ALA A 267 44.56 -10.91 8.31
CA ALA A 267 45.15 -9.72 7.73
C ALA A 267 44.31 -9.34 6.51
N LEU A 268 43.56 -8.25 6.62
CA LEU A 268 42.85 -7.69 5.47
C LEU A 268 43.92 -7.05 4.56
N ASP A 269 44.30 -7.74 3.49
CA ASP A 269 45.29 -7.26 2.50
C ASP A 269 44.77 -6.11 1.59
N ALA A 270 43.87 -5.27 2.09
CA ALA A 270 43.56 -3.95 1.54
C ALA A 270 44.42 -2.89 2.25
N PRO A 271 44.73 -1.74 1.63
CA PRO A 271 45.54 -0.70 2.29
C PRO A 271 44.95 -0.42 3.66
N PRO A 272 45.80 -0.26 4.70
CA PRO A 272 45.32 -0.06 6.06
C PRO A 272 44.28 1.07 6.04
N PRO A 273 43.11 0.90 6.69
CA PRO A 273 42.18 2.01 6.86
C PRO A 273 42.96 3.21 7.39
N ALA A 274 42.69 4.38 6.80
CA ALA A 274 43.38 5.61 7.13
C ALA A 274 43.41 5.79 8.64
N ASP A 275 44.62 5.99 9.16
CA ASP A 275 44.91 6.38 10.54
C ASP A 275 44.49 5.41 11.68
N PRO A 276 45.45 4.70 12.30
CA PRO A 276 45.23 3.97 13.55
C PRO A 276 44.64 4.82 14.69
N ASP A 277 44.78 6.16 14.63
CA ASP A 277 44.21 7.06 15.63
C ASP A 277 42.68 7.24 15.48
N GLU A 278 42.09 6.88 14.33
CA GLU A 278 40.64 6.92 14.10
C GLU A 278 39.91 5.80 14.89
N TRP A 279 40.63 4.72 15.23
CA TRP A 279 40.10 3.61 16.04
C TRP A 279 39.91 4.00 17.50
N GLY A 280 40.61 5.02 17.97
CA GLY A 280 40.44 5.58 19.31
C GLY A 280 39.08 6.23 19.54
N ALA A 281 38.34 6.57 18.48
CA ALA A 281 37.00 7.15 18.60
C ALA A 281 35.94 6.10 18.99
N TYR A 282 36.05 4.87 18.50
CA TYR A 282 35.11 3.78 18.82
C TYR A 282 35.37 3.12 20.18
N GLY A 283 36.56 3.32 20.77
CA GLY A 283 36.90 2.81 22.11
C GLY A 283 36.52 3.74 23.27
N ARG A 284 36.27 5.04 23.01
CA ARG A 284 35.96 6.02 24.08
C ARG A 284 34.56 5.86 24.66
N ASP A 285 33.64 5.20 23.95
CA ASP A 285 32.29 4.95 24.44
C ASP A 285 32.20 3.72 25.36
N ILE A 286 33.34 3.02 25.58
CA ILE A 286 33.47 1.87 26.49
C ILE A 286 34.14 2.29 27.83
N GLU A 287 34.06 3.55 28.24
CA GLU A 287 34.45 3.95 29.61
C GLU A 287 33.39 3.61 30.67
N LYS A 288 32.23 3.08 30.27
CA LYS A 288 31.18 2.68 31.21
C LYS A 288 30.62 1.30 30.88
N GLY A 289 31.30 0.27 31.38
CA GLY A 289 30.74 -1.07 31.43
C GLY A 289 29.41 -1.08 32.24
N PRO A 290 28.48 -2.00 31.93
CA PRO A 290 27.15 -2.08 32.56
C PRO A 290 27.15 -2.36 34.08
N ASP A 291 28.32 -2.55 34.67
CA ASP A 291 28.48 -3.00 36.06
C ASP A 291 28.99 -1.90 37.00
N GLY A 292 29.34 -0.72 36.48
CA GLY A 292 29.63 0.47 37.30
C GLY A 292 30.75 0.33 38.35
N THR A 293 31.61 -0.67 38.27
CA THR A 293 32.70 -0.85 39.23
C THR A 293 33.95 -0.09 38.80
N GLU A 294 34.15 1.08 39.40
CA GLU A 294 35.44 1.75 39.45
C GLU A 294 36.51 0.84 40.13
N PRO A 295 37.79 0.90 39.72
CA PRO A 295 38.86 0.17 40.36
C PRO A 295 39.20 0.82 41.71
N ASN A 296 38.55 0.33 42.77
CA ASN A 296 38.79 0.78 44.14
C ASN A 296 40.05 0.09 44.71
N ALA A 297 41.20 0.75 44.56
CA ALA A 297 42.41 0.38 45.27
C ALA A 297 42.32 0.80 46.75
N GLY A 298 42.15 -0.18 47.63
CA GLY A 298 42.63 -0.14 49.00
C GLY A 298 41.67 0.36 50.09
N ARG A 299 41.00 -0.57 50.79
CA ARG A 299 40.84 -0.46 52.25
C ARG A 299 40.47 -1.78 52.92
N THR A 300 41.13 -2.01 54.05
CA THR A 300 41.14 -3.18 54.92
C THR A 300 39.89 -3.33 55.80
N ARG A 301 39.51 -4.60 56.05
CA ARG A 301 38.84 -5.21 57.23
C ARG A 301 37.61 -4.53 57.88
N ARG A 302 36.48 -5.25 57.90
CA ARG A 302 35.87 -5.87 59.12
C ARG A 302 34.59 -6.68 58.81
N SER A 303 34.56 -7.91 59.33
CA SER A 303 33.47 -8.61 60.05
C SER A 303 32.02 -8.63 59.52
N SER A 304 31.59 -9.85 59.15
CA SER A 304 30.29 -10.60 59.22
C SER A 304 29.11 -10.07 60.08
N PRO A 305 27.90 -10.72 60.09
CA PRO A 305 27.18 -11.59 59.12
C PRO A 305 25.65 -11.30 58.95
N SER A 306 24.96 -12.13 58.14
CA SER A 306 23.54 -12.56 58.24
C SER A 306 22.47 -11.83 57.39
N ALA A 307 21.84 -12.55 56.44
CA ALA A 307 20.45 -13.07 56.59
C ALA A 307 19.77 -13.42 55.24
N ARG A 308 19.33 -14.69 55.15
CA ARG A 308 18.09 -15.23 54.55
C ARG A 308 17.29 -14.38 53.54
N GLY A 309 16.89 -14.98 52.41
CA GLY A 309 15.63 -14.59 51.78
C GLY A 309 15.30 -15.11 50.38
N ARG A 310 14.78 -16.35 50.32
CA ARG A 310 13.65 -16.82 49.49
C ARG A 310 13.64 -16.57 47.97
N LEU A 311 13.86 -17.68 47.27
CA LEU A 311 13.16 -18.17 46.07
C LEU A 311 11.72 -17.62 45.90
N ARG A 312 11.40 -17.12 44.70
CA ARG A 312 10.05 -17.25 44.12
C ARG A 312 10.05 -17.09 42.59
N THR A 313 9.90 -18.23 41.92
CA THR A 313 9.49 -18.39 40.53
C THR A 313 7.99 -18.11 40.39
N PRO A 314 7.51 -17.56 39.26
CA PRO A 314 6.15 -17.83 38.81
C PRO A 314 6.13 -18.68 37.54
N ALA A 315 5.20 -19.63 37.56
CA ALA A 315 4.99 -20.69 36.61
C ALA A 315 4.28 -20.23 35.31
N ARG A 316 4.68 -20.88 34.22
CA ARG A 316 3.98 -20.98 32.94
C ARG A 316 2.54 -21.49 33.13
N ARG A 317 1.56 -20.83 32.50
CA ARG A 317 0.26 -21.44 32.14
C ARG A 317 0.21 -21.65 30.63
N TYR A 318 0.22 -22.92 30.24
CA TYR A 318 -0.19 -23.38 28.92
C TYR A 318 -1.72 -23.37 28.86
N ALA A 319 -2.30 -22.70 27.86
CA ALA A 319 -3.69 -22.90 27.46
C ALA A 319 -3.71 -23.86 26.27
N ARG A 320 -4.44 -24.95 26.47
CA ARG A 320 -4.59 -26.11 25.60
C ARG A 320 -5.55 -25.79 24.46
N CYS A 321 -5.20 -26.24 23.26
CA CYS A 321 -6.09 -26.40 22.14
C CYS A 321 -7.23 -27.38 22.47
N THR A 322 -8.44 -27.07 22.00
CA THR A 322 -9.48 -28.06 21.72
C THR A 322 -9.98 -27.83 20.31
N ALA A 323 -9.68 -28.80 19.44
CA ALA A 323 -10.35 -28.99 18.17
C ALA A 323 -11.75 -29.56 18.42
N ASN A 324 -12.74 -29.13 17.62
CA ASN A 324 -13.84 -30.03 17.27
C ASN A 324 -14.43 -29.69 15.88
N THR A 325 -14.13 -30.59 14.96
CA THR A 325 -14.89 -31.16 13.85
C THR A 325 -16.38 -30.82 13.71
N SER A 326 -16.82 -30.52 12.46
CA SER A 326 -17.95 -31.13 11.72
C SER A 326 -18.28 -30.23 10.51
N ILE A 327 -17.83 -30.54 9.29
CA ILE A 327 -18.56 -31.28 8.24
C ILE A 327 -20.06 -30.98 8.21
N CYS A 328 -20.49 -30.21 7.21
CA CYS A 328 -21.79 -30.33 6.56
C CYS A 328 -21.65 -29.88 5.09
N SER A 329 -21.64 -30.87 4.21
CA SER A 329 -21.74 -30.75 2.77
C SER A 329 -23.14 -30.25 2.38
N GLY A 330 -23.20 -29.21 1.54
CA GLY A 330 -24.44 -28.76 0.90
C GLY A 330 -24.18 -28.49 -0.58
N SER A 331 -24.48 -29.47 -1.43
CA SER A 331 -24.52 -29.29 -2.88
C SER A 331 -25.68 -28.39 -3.31
N PRO A 332 -25.57 -27.66 -4.45
CA PRO A 332 -26.50 -26.60 -4.83
C PRO A 332 -27.71 -27.11 -5.63
N PRO A 333 -28.84 -26.38 -5.65
CA PRO A 333 -29.90 -26.65 -6.61
C PRO A 333 -29.55 -26.14 -8.01
N ARG A 334 -29.80 -27.02 -8.99
CA ARG A 334 -29.87 -26.72 -10.42
C ARG A 334 -30.97 -25.70 -10.69
N THR A 335 -30.64 -24.62 -11.38
CA THR A 335 -31.58 -23.84 -12.19
C THR A 335 -30.91 -23.43 -13.49
N THR A 336 -31.33 -24.07 -14.57
CA THR A 336 -31.17 -23.60 -15.95
C THR A 336 -32.07 -22.37 -16.14
N PRO A 337 -31.61 -21.35 -16.90
CA PRO A 337 -32.45 -20.97 -18.04
C PRO A 337 -31.65 -20.66 -19.32
N ALA A 338 -32.28 -21.09 -20.41
CA ALA A 338 -32.40 -20.47 -21.72
C ALA A 338 -31.23 -19.62 -22.25
N GLY A 339 -30.60 -20.16 -23.30
CA GLY A 339 -29.72 -19.42 -24.18
C GLY A 339 -30.44 -18.26 -24.85
N THR A 340 -29.76 -17.12 -24.86
CA THR A 340 -30.09 -15.99 -25.72
C THR A 340 -28.83 -15.72 -26.55
N CYS A 341 -28.90 -16.05 -27.84
CA CYS A 341 -27.87 -15.73 -28.82
C CYS A 341 -27.75 -14.21 -28.97
N SER A 342 -26.59 -13.65 -28.61
CA SER A 342 -26.21 -12.29 -29.00
C SER A 342 -25.46 -12.34 -30.34
N PRO A 343 -25.84 -11.51 -31.32
CA PRO A 343 -25.10 -11.42 -32.58
C PRO A 343 -23.79 -10.65 -32.39
N SER A 344 -22.72 -11.28 -32.89
CA SER A 344 -21.37 -10.75 -33.01
C SER A 344 -21.35 -9.36 -33.66
N ARG A 345 -20.82 -8.36 -32.96
CA ARG A 345 -20.43 -7.09 -33.59
C ARG A 345 -19.06 -7.25 -34.27
N PRO A 346 -18.87 -6.70 -35.48
CA PRO A 346 -17.59 -6.76 -36.18
C PRO A 346 -16.54 -5.89 -35.48
N ARG A 347 -15.31 -6.41 -35.39
CA ARG A 347 -14.12 -5.70 -34.93
C ARG A 347 -13.78 -4.55 -35.91
N PRO A 348 -13.45 -3.34 -35.44
CA PRO A 348 -12.83 -2.34 -36.29
C PRO A 348 -11.39 -2.75 -36.66
N PRO A 349 -10.88 -2.35 -37.84
CA PRO A 349 -9.54 -2.69 -38.29
C PRO A 349 -8.47 -1.99 -37.45
N VAL A 350 -7.37 -2.72 -37.25
CA VAL A 350 -6.14 -2.29 -36.60
C VAL A 350 -5.53 -1.10 -37.35
N SER A 351 -5.50 0.07 -36.71
CA SER A 351 -4.69 1.20 -37.16
C SER A 351 -3.26 1.01 -36.68
N THR A 352 -2.36 0.74 -37.62
CA THR A 352 -0.90 0.86 -37.47
C THR A 352 -0.52 2.30 -37.11
N PRO A 353 0.22 2.57 -36.03
CA PRO A 353 0.90 3.84 -35.87
C PRO A 353 2.22 3.83 -36.64
N SER A 354 2.30 4.71 -37.65
CA SER A 354 3.52 5.05 -38.36
C SER A 354 4.59 5.57 -37.41
N ARG A 355 5.78 4.99 -37.51
CA ARG A 355 7.03 5.51 -36.95
C ARG A 355 7.46 6.76 -37.71
N CYS A 356 7.54 7.90 -37.04
CA CYS A 356 8.38 9.03 -37.41
C CYS A 356 8.90 9.67 -36.12
N SER A 357 10.06 9.22 -35.64
CA SER A 357 10.84 9.96 -34.63
C SER A 357 11.75 10.96 -35.35
N PRO A 358 11.71 12.26 -35.00
CA PRO A 358 12.74 13.20 -35.42
C PRO A 358 13.98 13.00 -34.55
N GLY A 359 15.15 12.89 -35.19
CA GLY A 359 16.44 12.73 -34.53
C GLY A 359 16.86 13.94 -33.67
N PRO A 360 17.84 13.76 -32.78
CA PRO A 360 18.30 14.81 -31.87
C PRO A 360 19.02 15.93 -32.62
N ARG A 361 18.59 17.17 -32.37
CA ARG A 361 19.34 18.38 -32.75
C ARG A 361 20.60 18.46 -31.88
N THR A 362 21.77 18.35 -32.51
CA THR A 362 23.04 18.72 -31.91
C THR A 362 23.11 20.23 -31.76
N SER A 363 23.23 20.71 -30.52
CA SER A 363 23.54 22.10 -30.20
C SER A 363 24.97 22.44 -30.66
N PRO A 364 25.22 23.63 -31.26
CA PRO A 364 26.56 24.04 -31.63
C PRO A 364 27.36 24.48 -30.41
N THR A 365 28.59 23.97 -30.31
CA THR A 365 29.62 24.33 -29.34
C THR A 365 30.03 25.81 -29.50
N PRO A 366 30.19 26.59 -28.42
CA PRO A 366 30.69 27.96 -28.51
C PRO A 366 32.19 27.97 -28.80
N VAL A 367 32.59 28.77 -29.79
CA VAL A 367 33.99 29.07 -30.16
C VAL A 367 34.54 30.10 -29.16
N PRO A 368 35.71 29.87 -28.53
CA PRO A 368 36.34 30.88 -27.68
C PRO A 368 36.95 32.03 -28.50
N PRO A 369 36.98 33.26 -27.96
CA PRO A 369 37.55 34.41 -28.64
C PRO A 369 39.07 34.26 -28.79
N ARG A 370 39.58 34.61 -29.98
CA ARG A 370 41.01 34.78 -30.23
C ARG A 370 41.55 35.99 -29.46
N THR A 371 42.61 35.76 -28.70
CA THR A 371 43.60 36.76 -28.30
C THR A 371 44.97 36.24 -28.66
#